data_AF-A0A9X9MAS9-F1
#
_entry.id   AF-A0A9X9MAS9-F1
#
_cell.length_a   1.000
_cell.length_b   1.000
_cell.length_c   1.000
_cell.angle_alpha   90.00
_cell.angle_beta   90.00
_cell.angle_gamma   90.00
#
_symmetry.space_group_name_H-M   'P 1'
#
loop_
_entity.id
_entity.type
_entity.pdbx_description
1 polymer ?
#
loop_
_entity_poly.entity_id
_entity_poly.type
_entity_poly.pdbx_seq_one_letter_code
_entity_poly.pdbx_strand_id
1 'polypeptide(L)'
;MTATTRGSPVGGNDSQGQAPDGQSQPPFQQNQTSSADSSNENSPTTPPDEQGQGDAPPQHEDDEPAFPHTDLAKLDDMINRPRWVVPVLPKGELEVLLEAAIDLSKKGLDVKSEACQRFFRDGLTVSFTKILMDEAVSGWKFEIHRCIINSTHRLVELCVAKLSQDWFPLLDLLAMALNPHCKFHIYNGTRPCESVSTNAQLPEDELFARSSDPRSPK
;
A
#
# COMPACT_ATOMS: atom_id res chain seq x y z
N MET A 1 19.70 20.04 -63.02
CA MET A 1 19.15 21.27 -62.42
C MET A 1 19.13 21.02 -60.91
N THR A 2 20.18 21.34 -60.14
CA THR A 2 20.58 22.62 -59.51
C THR A 2 19.55 23.25 -58.54
N ALA A 3 20.07 23.75 -57.39
CA ALA A 3 19.49 24.51 -56.26
C ALA A 3 18.87 23.65 -55.13
N THR A 4 19.30 23.62 -53.85
CA THR A 4 19.97 24.53 -52.88
C THR A 4 19.12 25.70 -52.34
N THR A 5 19.35 26.01 -51.05
CA THR A 5 18.86 27.09 -50.14
C THR A 5 17.71 26.63 -49.21
N ARG A 6 17.80 26.55 -47.86
CA ARG A 6 18.39 27.35 -46.74
C ARG A 6 17.61 28.64 -46.45
N GLY A 7 17.01 28.72 -45.26
CA GLY A 7 16.45 29.95 -44.70
C GLY A 7 15.78 29.75 -43.33
N SER A 8 16.52 30.03 -42.26
CA SER A 8 15.99 30.36 -40.93
C SER A 8 15.95 31.90 -40.80
N PRO A 9 15.16 32.46 -39.88
CA PRO A 9 15.53 33.72 -39.25
C PRO A 9 15.75 33.56 -37.74
N VAL A 10 16.87 34.13 -37.30
CA VAL A 10 17.16 34.56 -35.94
C VAL A 10 16.94 36.08 -35.91
N GLY A 11 16.31 36.60 -34.86
CA GLY A 11 16.12 38.04 -34.67
C GLY A 11 15.84 38.31 -33.20
N GLY A 12 16.81 38.90 -32.51
CA GLY A 12 16.75 39.19 -31.08
C GLY A 12 16.07 40.52 -30.75
N ASN A 13 15.90 40.77 -29.46
CA ASN A 13 15.95 42.11 -28.91
C ASN A 13 16.32 42.06 -27.41
N ASP A 14 17.35 42.83 -27.06
CA ASP A 14 17.76 43.17 -25.70
C ASP A 14 16.75 44.13 -25.05
N SER A 15 16.48 43.98 -23.76
CA SER A 15 15.96 45.07 -22.91
C SER A 15 16.29 44.82 -21.44
N GLN A 16 17.03 45.79 -20.87
CA GLN A 16 17.43 45.94 -19.48
C GLN A 16 16.25 46.12 -18.50
N GLY A 17 16.48 45.77 -17.23
CA GLY A 17 15.66 46.14 -16.07
C GLY A 17 15.81 45.09 -14.95
N GLN A 18 16.87 45.14 -14.14
CA GLN A 18 16.98 45.87 -12.86
C GLN A 18 16.02 45.34 -11.77
N ALA A 19 16.61 44.65 -10.78
CA ALA A 19 15.99 44.24 -9.52
C ALA A 19 15.69 45.45 -8.61
N PRO A 20 14.90 45.29 -7.53
CA PRO A 20 15.55 44.88 -6.28
C PRO A 20 14.72 43.95 -5.37
N ASP A 21 15.47 43.32 -4.46
CA ASP A 21 15.08 42.65 -3.23
C ASP A 21 13.98 43.34 -2.41
N GLY A 22 13.10 42.52 -1.84
CA GLY A 22 12.11 42.91 -0.84
C GLY A 22 11.99 41.86 0.26
N GLN A 23 12.80 42.03 1.32
CA GLN A 23 12.67 41.37 2.62
C GLN A 23 11.27 41.55 3.22
N SER A 24 10.75 40.52 3.89
CA SER A 24 9.84 40.66 5.04
C SER A 24 9.80 39.37 5.87
N GLN A 25 10.69 39.26 6.86
CA GLN A 25 10.46 38.50 8.09
C GLN A 25 9.88 39.44 9.14
N PRO A 26 8.91 39.03 9.96
CA PRO A 26 8.66 39.66 11.25
C PRO A 26 9.52 39.01 12.37
N PRO A 27 10.06 39.80 13.33
CA PRO A 27 10.80 39.27 14.48
C PRO A 27 9.91 39.00 15.70
N PHE A 28 10.35 38.02 16.50
CA PHE A 28 10.25 37.86 17.97
C PHE A 28 8.95 38.19 18.72
N GLN A 29 8.50 37.24 19.56
CA GLN A 29 8.21 37.53 20.96
C GLN A 29 8.44 36.29 21.84
N GLN A 30 9.48 36.38 22.64
CA GLN A 30 9.82 35.47 23.73
C GLN A 30 9.49 36.25 25.01
N ASN A 31 8.57 35.75 25.83
CA ASN A 31 8.32 36.33 27.14
C ASN A 31 8.33 35.22 28.20
N GLN A 32 9.43 35.14 28.93
CA GLN A 32 9.48 34.59 30.28
C GLN A 32 9.22 35.73 31.27
N THR A 33 8.62 35.36 32.41
CA THR A 33 8.46 36.03 33.72
C THR A 33 6.98 35.95 34.12
N SER A 34 6.54 35.62 35.33
CA SER A 34 7.15 35.13 36.58
C SER A 34 5.99 35.02 37.59
N SER A 35 5.98 33.97 38.44
CA SER A 35 5.58 33.93 39.87
C SER A 35 4.16 34.42 40.27
N ALA A 36 3.47 34.00 41.35
CA ALA A 36 3.79 33.26 42.56
C ALA A 36 2.45 32.64 43.09
N ASP A 37 2.47 31.42 43.62
CA ASP A 37 2.46 31.10 45.06
C ASP A 37 1.07 31.13 45.71
N SER A 38 0.64 29.98 46.22
CA SER A 38 -0.08 29.86 47.49
C SER A 38 -0.07 28.39 47.91
N SER A 39 0.82 28.14 48.86
CA SER A 39 0.95 26.95 49.67
C SER A 39 -0.28 26.80 50.58
N ASN A 40 -0.70 25.55 50.85
CA ASN A 40 -1.22 25.23 52.17
C ASN A 40 -1.01 23.74 52.48
N GLU A 41 -0.16 23.47 53.46
CA GLU A 41 -0.02 22.19 54.12
C GLU A 41 -1.26 21.90 54.97
N ASN A 42 -1.71 20.64 55.00
CA ASN A 42 -1.98 19.95 56.25
C ASN A 42 -2.07 18.44 55.99
N SER A 43 -1.09 17.67 56.47
CA SER A 43 -1.28 16.23 56.73
C SER A 43 -2.21 16.05 57.93
N PRO A 44 -2.88 14.89 58.11
CA PRO A 44 -2.29 13.94 59.07
C PRO A 44 -2.65 12.44 58.85
N THR A 45 -1.68 11.58 59.23
CA THR A 45 -1.79 10.27 59.91
C THR A 45 -2.46 9.06 59.23
N THR A 46 -1.67 7.98 59.15
CA THR A 46 -2.05 6.57 58.91
C THR A 46 -2.87 5.94 60.05
N PRO A 47 -3.58 4.83 59.77
CA PRO A 47 -3.46 3.64 60.62
C PRO A 47 -3.19 2.33 59.82
N PRO A 48 -2.80 1.22 60.50
CA PRO A 48 -2.20 0.02 59.89
C PRO A 48 -3.18 -1.16 59.68
N ASP A 49 -2.75 -2.08 58.80
CA ASP A 49 -3.09 -3.51 58.62
C ASP A 49 -4.54 -4.01 58.75
N GLU A 50 -5.08 -4.61 57.68
CA GLU A 50 -5.76 -5.91 57.77
C GLU A 50 -5.83 -6.65 56.42
N GLN A 51 -5.81 -7.98 56.53
CA GLN A 51 -5.56 -8.98 55.49
C GLN A 51 -6.54 -8.95 54.32
N GLY A 52 -6.01 -9.15 53.11
CA GLY A 52 -6.79 -9.43 51.92
C GLY A 52 -5.93 -10.16 50.89
N GLN A 53 -5.94 -11.49 50.98
CA GLN A 53 -5.41 -12.41 49.98
C GLN A 53 -6.23 -12.23 48.68
N GLY A 54 -5.83 -11.24 47.88
CA GLY A 54 -6.31 -11.03 46.53
C GLY A 54 -5.22 -11.50 45.57
N ASP A 55 -5.21 -12.81 45.30
CA ASP A 55 -4.58 -13.34 44.11
C ASP A 55 -5.35 -12.76 42.92
N ALA A 56 -4.98 -11.53 42.52
CA ALA A 56 -5.46 -10.96 41.28
C ALA A 56 -4.94 -11.90 40.19
N PRO A 57 -5.80 -12.56 39.40
CA PRO A 57 -5.33 -13.25 38.22
C PRO A 57 -4.54 -12.22 37.42
N PRO A 58 -3.36 -12.56 36.86
CA PRO A 58 -2.70 -11.67 35.93
C PRO A 58 -3.76 -11.29 34.89
N GLN A 59 -4.05 -9.98 34.77
CA GLN A 59 -4.89 -9.48 33.70
C GLN A 59 -4.27 -10.03 32.43
N HIS A 60 -4.92 -11.03 31.82
CA HIS A 60 -4.38 -11.65 30.61
C HIS A 60 -4.36 -10.53 29.57
N GLU A 61 -3.14 -10.08 29.32
CA GLU A 61 -2.82 -8.86 28.62
C GLU A 61 -3.48 -8.95 27.23
N ASP A 62 -4.25 -7.92 26.90
CA ASP A 62 -4.82 -7.69 25.57
C ASP A 62 -3.66 -7.30 24.62
N ASP A 63 -2.66 -8.18 24.54
CA ASP A 63 -1.44 -7.96 23.80
C ASP A 63 -1.81 -7.85 22.32
N GLU A 64 -1.43 -6.72 21.75
CA GLU A 64 -1.64 -6.46 20.33
C GLU A 64 -1.03 -7.61 19.51
N PRO A 65 -1.80 -8.23 18.60
CA PRO A 65 -1.29 -9.33 17.81
C PRO A 65 -0.08 -8.87 16.98
N ALA A 66 0.98 -9.66 16.98
CA ALA A 66 2.22 -9.33 16.29
C ALA A 66 1.99 -9.11 14.78
N PHE A 67 2.51 -8.00 14.27
CA PHE A 67 2.47 -7.64 12.84
C PHE A 67 3.85 -7.16 12.35
N PRO A 68 4.22 -7.33 11.07
CA PRO A 68 5.56 -6.98 10.55
C PRO A 68 5.79 -5.47 10.40
N HIS A 69 6.05 -4.77 11.51
CA HIS A 69 6.19 -3.30 11.53
C HIS A 69 7.32 -2.76 10.64
N THR A 70 8.46 -3.46 10.61
CA THR A 70 9.60 -3.07 9.78
C THR A 70 9.27 -3.10 8.30
N ASP A 71 8.56 -4.13 7.85
CA ASP A 71 8.16 -4.30 6.45
C ASP A 71 7.03 -3.33 6.08
N LEU A 72 6.12 -3.04 7.01
CA LEU A 72 5.09 -2.02 6.83
C LEU A 72 5.71 -0.65 6.57
N ALA A 73 6.67 -0.23 7.40
CA ALA A 73 7.35 1.05 7.22
C ALA A 73 8.10 1.13 5.87
N LYS A 74 8.78 0.04 5.48
CA LYS A 74 9.47 -0.02 4.18
C LYS A 74 8.49 0.02 3.01
N LEU A 75 7.36 -0.69 3.09
CA LEU A 75 6.35 -0.64 2.05
C LEU A 75 5.79 0.77 1.90
N ASP A 76 5.44 1.42 3.01
CA ASP A 76 4.97 2.81 3.06
C ASP A 76 5.99 3.74 2.36
N ASP A 77 7.28 3.59 2.66
CA ASP A 77 8.33 4.36 2.00
C ASP A 77 8.41 4.05 0.49
N MET A 78 8.31 2.79 0.08
CA MET A 78 8.41 2.38 -1.32
C MET A 78 7.26 2.91 -2.19
N ILE A 79 6.02 2.84 -1.69
CA ILE A 79 4.83 3.20 -2.45
C ILE A 79 4.64 4.72 -2.54
N ASN A 80 5.10 5.48 -1.53
CA ASN A 80 4.96 6.94 -1.49
C ASN A 80 6.08 7.69 -2.24
N ARG A 81 7.10 7.00 -2.74
CA ARG A 81 8.16 7.64 -3.53
C ARG A 81 7.66 8.11 -4.91
N PRO A 82 8.10 9.30 -5.39
CA PRO A 82 7.77 9.79 -6.74
C PRO A 82 8.24 8.82 -7.85
N ARG A 83 9.41 8.21 -7.66
CA ARG A 83 9.87 7.04 -8.40
C ARG A 83 9.71 5.83 -7.50
N TRP A 84 8.54 5.21 -7.60
CA TRP A 84 8.21 4.04 -6.81
C TRP A 84 9.00 2.82 -7.28
N VAL A 85 9.17 1.86 -6.37
CA VAL A 85 9.83 0.58 -6.63
C VAL A 85 8.78 -0.52 -6.53
N VAL A 86 8.84 -1.49 -7.44
CA VAL A 86 7.90 -2.59 -7.48
C VAL A 86 7.98 -3.41 -6.18
N PRO A 87 6.90 -3.48 -5.36
CA PRO A 87 6.93 -4.13 -4.05
C PRO A 87 6.66 -5.64 -4.08
N VAL A 88 6.56 -6.25 -5.27
CA VAL A 88 6.23 -7.68 -5.44
C VAL A 88 7.46 -8.56 -5.59
N LEU A 89 8.60 -8.23 -4.98
CA LEU A 89 9.72 -9.16 -4.99
C LEU A 89 9.39 -10.37 -4.10
N PRO A 90 9.87 -11.60 -4.42
CA PRO A 90 9.64 -12.76 -3.58
C PRO A 90 10.14 -12.54 -2.15
N LYS A 91 9.30 -12.85 -1.15
CA LYS A 91 9.54 -12.56 0.27
C LYS A 91 9.78 -11.07 0.56
N GLY A 92 9.33 -10.21 -0.35
CA GLY A 92 9.32 -8.75 -0.16
C GLY A 92 8.21 -8.30 0.76
N GLU A 93 8.19 -7.00 1.03
CA GLU A 93 7.36 -6.39 2.05
C GLU A 93 5.87 -6.66 1.83
N LEU A 94 5.36 -6.51 0.59
CA LEU A 94 3.95 -6.73 0.30
C LEU A 94 3.52 -8.19 0.53
N GLU A 95 4.37 -9.17 0.19
CA GLU A 95 4.06 -10.58 0.40
C GLU A 95 3.99 -10.90 1.90
N VAL A 96 4.98 -10.46 2.67
CA VAL A 96 5.06 -10.65 4.12
C VAL A 96 3.85 -10.03 4.84
N LEU A 97 3.48 -8.81 4.44
CA LEU A 97 2.35 -8.10 5.04
C LEU A 97 1.00 -8.75 4.68
N LEU A 98 0.84 -9.22 3.44
CA LEU A 98 -0.35 -9.99 3.03
C LEU A 98 -0.49 -11.28 3.84
N GLU A 99 0.59 -12.05 4.00
CA GLU A 99 0.56 -13.29 4.78
C GLU A 99 0.17 -13.05 6.23
N ALA A 100 0.80 -12.05 6.88
CA ALA A 100 0.44 -11.68 8.24
C ALA A 100 -1.03 -11.19 8.35
N ALA A 101 -1.48 -10.37 7.41
CA ALA A 101 -2.84 -9.85 7.41
C ALA A 101 -3.89 -10.94 7.20
N ILE A 102 -3.62 -11.91 6.33
CA ILE A 102 -4.48 -13.09 6.12
C ILE A 102 -4.58 -13.90 7.42
N ASP A 103 -3.44 -14.17 8.05
CA ASP A 103 -3.41 -14.95 9.30
C ASP A 103 -4.18 -14.27 10.44
N LEU A 104 -4.03 -12.96 10.59
CA LEU A 104 -4.80 -12.20 11.57
C LEU A 104 -6.29 -12.14 11.22
N SER A 105 -6.63 -11.95 9.94
CA SER A 105 -8.04 -11.89 9.49
C SER A 105 -8.77 -13.21 9.72
N LYS A 106 -8.13 -14.35 9.44
CA LYS A 106 -8.69 -15.68 9.71
C LYS A 106 -8.93 -15.93 11.20
N LYS A 107 -8.13 -15.32 12.08
CA LYS A 107 -8.28 -15.40 13.54
C LYS A 107 -9.24 -14.34 14.10
N GLY A 108 -9.72 -13.41 13.28
CA GLY A 108 -10.49 -12.24 13.73
C GLY A 108 -9.69 -11.29 14.62
N LEU A 109 -8.36 -11.30 14.51
CA LEU A 109 -7.43 -10.51 15.32
C LEU A 109 -6.89 -9.29 14.57
N ASP A 110 -7.19 -9.15 13.28
CA ASP A 110 -6.74 -8.03 12.45
C ASP A 110 -7.23 -6.68 12.98
N VAL A 111 -8.44 -6.63 13.55
CA VAL A 111 -9.02 -5.42 14.15
C VAL A 111 -8.33 -4.98 15.45
N LYS A 112 -7.58 -5.89 16.09
CA LYS A 112 -6.81 -5.59 17.29
C LYS A 112 -5.40 -5.10 16.99
N SER A 113 -4.91 -5.28 15.76
CA SER A 113 -3.59 -4.79 15.33
C SER A 113 -3.74 -3.49 14.54
N GLU A 114 -3.29 -2.38 15.11
CA GLU A 114 -3.33 -1.09 14.42
C GLU A 114 -2.40 -1.10 13.20
N ALA A 115 -1.28 -1.80 13.26
CA ALA A 115 -0.39 -1.96 12.12
C ALA A 115 -1.06 -2.72 10.96
N CYS A 116 -1.85 -3.76 11.24
CA CYS A 116 -2.63 -4.48 10.24
C CYS A 116 -3.72 -3.58 9.63
N GLN A 117 -4.45 -2.84 10.47
CA GLN A 117 -5.46 -1.88 10.02
C GLN A 117 -4.85 -0.76 9.15
N ARG A 118 -3.69 -0.25 9.54
CA ARG A 118 -2.94 0.73 8.75
C ARG A 118 -2.54 0.16 7.39
N PHE A 119 -2.06 -1.09 7.34
CA PHE A 119 -1.77 -1.75 6.08
C PHE A 119 -3.00 -1.80 5.16
N PHE A 120 -4.19 -2.12 5.69
CA PHE A 120 -5.43 -2.10 4.90
C PHE A 120 -5.81 -0.72 4.37
N ARG A 121 -5.68 0.32 5.21
CA ARG A 121 -6.06 1.69 4.84
C ARG A 121 -5.09 2.31 3.84
N ASP A 122 -3.80 2.17 4.09
CA ASP A 122 -2.77 3.02 3.48
C ASP A 122 -1.88 2.26 2.50
N GLY A 123 -1.52 1.01 2.83
CA GLY A 123 -0.55 0.23 2.07
C GLY A 123 -1.17 -0.61 0.95
N LEU A 124 -2.25 -1.32 1.27
CA LEU A 124 -2.78 -2.40 0.44
C LEU A 124 -3.35 -1.90 -0.90
N THR A 125 -4.32 -0.97 -0.84
CA THR A 125 -4.98 -0.42 -2.03
C THR A 125 -3.99 0.28 -2.96
N VAL A 126 -3.08 1.08 -2.39
CA VAL A 126 -2.07 1.82 -3.16
C VAL A 126 -1.09 0.86 -3.84
N SER A 127 -0.65 -0.19 -3.14
CA SER A 127 0.23 -1.21 -3.70
C SER A 127 -0.39 -1.90 -4.92
N PHE A 128 -1.64 -2.38 -4.79
CA PHE A 128 -2.34 -3.06 -5.87
C PHE A 128 -2.67 -2.14 -7.04
N THR A 129 -3.05 -0.89 -6.76
CA THR A 129 -3.26 0.11 -7.82
C THR A 129 -1.98 0.28 -8.65
N LYS A 130 -0.82 0.43 -8.01
CA LYS A 130 0.46 0.60 -8.71
C LYS A 130 0.85 -0.63 -9.54
N ILE A 131 0.73 -1.84 -9.00
CA ILE A 131 1.17 -3.05 -9.73
C ILE A 131 0.18 -3.52 -10.81
N LEU A 132 -1.09 -3.09 -10.76
CA LEU A 132 -2.11 -3.49 -11.73
C LEU A 132 -2.43 -2.42 -12.77
N MET A 133 -2.30 -1.13 -12.42
CA MET A 133 -2.81 -0.01 -13.23
C MET A 133 -1.73 0.94 -13.76
N ASP A 134 -0.51 0.89 -13.23
CA ASP A 134 0.56 1.80 -13.67
C ASP A 134 0.99 1.51 -15.12
N GLU A 135 1.33 2.54 -15.87
CA GLU A 135 1.79 2.40 -17.27
C GLU A 135 3.09 1.59 -17.37
N ALA A 136 3.94 1.64 -16.34
CA ALA A 136 5.19 0.89 -16.28
C ALA A 136 5.01 -0.62 -16.23
N VAL A 137 3.80 -1.12 -15.89
CA VAL A 137 3.49 -2.55 -15.80
C VAL A 137 3.88 -3.28 -17.09
N SER A 138 3.64 -2.69 -18.26
CA SER A 138 3.94 -3.31 -19.56
C SER A 138 5.45 -3.43 -19.83
N GLY A 139 6.28 -2.71 -19.08
CA GLY A 139 7.74 -2.69 -19.22
C GLY A 139 8.49 -3.59 -18.25
N TRP A 140 7.79 -4.29 -17.34
CA TRP A 140 8.44 -5.17 -16.38
C TRP A 140 8.81 -6.53 -16.97
N LYS A 141 9.80 -7.16 -16.32
CA LYS A 141 10.22 -8.52 -16.68
C LYS A 141 9.15 -9.53 -16.31
N PHE A 142 9.13 -10.64 -17.03
CA PHE A 142 8.13 -11.69 -16.85
C PHE A 142 8.09 -12.25 -15.42
N GLU A 143 9.24 -12.37 -14.76
CA GLU A 143 9.32 -12.84 -13.37
C GLU A 143 8.54 -11.94 -12.40
N ILE A 144 8.50 -10.63 -12.69
CA ILE A 144 7.73 -9.66 -11.90
C ILE A 144 6.24 -9.89 -12.09
N HIS A 145 5.78 -10.15 -13.32
CA HIS A 145 4.37 -10.47 -13.56
C HIS A 145 3.91 -11.72 -12.82
N ARG A 146 4.76 -12.75 -12.75
CA ARG A 146 4.47 -13.95 -11.93
C ARG A 146 4.31 -13.60 -10.45
N CYS A 147 5.14 -12.69 -9.95
CA CYS A 147 5.01 -12.23 -8.56
C CYS A 147 3.72 -11.43 -8.33
N ILE A 148 3.30 -10.59 -9.28
CA ILE A 148 2.01 -9.88 -9.21
C ILE A 148 0.84 -10.88 -9.12
N ILE A 149 0.86 -11.95 -9.92
CA ILE A 149 -0.16 -13.01 -9.85
C ILE A 149 -0.16 -13.66 -8.46
N ASN A 150 1.01 -14.01 -7.93
CA ASN A 150 1.13 -14.61 -6.59
C ASN A 150 0.63 -13.67 -5.48
N SER A 151 0.90 -12.37 -5.58
CA SER A 151 0.33 -11.38 -4.66
C SER A 151 -1.19 -11.26 -4.83
N THR A 152 -1.69 -11.34 -6.07
CA THR A 152 -3.13 -11.29 -6.36
C THR A 152 -3.86 -12.50 -5.78
N HIS A 153 -3.27 -13.70 -5.82
CA HIS A 153 -3.83 -14.88 -5.15
C HIS A 153 -3.99 -14.64 -3.64
N ARG A 154 -2.98 -14.07 -2.99
CA ARG A 154 -3.05 -13.71 -1.56
C ARG A 154 -4.09 -12.63 -1.29
N LEU A 155 -4.24 -11.64 -2.16
CA LEU A 155 -5.33 -10.66 -2.05
C LEU A 155 -6.70 -11.34 -2.10
N VAL A 156 -6.92 -12.26 -3.05
CA VAL A 156 -8.19 -13.01 -3.14
C VAL A 156 -8.43 -13.80 -1.84
N GLU A 157 -7.41 -14.46 -1.31
CA GLU A 157 -7.49 -15.17 -0.03
C GLU A 157 -7.87 -14.24 1.13
N LEU A 158 -7.25 -13.05 1.21
CA LEU A 158 -7.58 -12.04 2.20
C LEU A 158 -9.04 -11.57 2.07
N CYS A 159 -9.51 -11.31 0.85
CA CYS A 159 -10.90 -10.92 0.59
C CYS A 159 -11.86 -12.01 1.04
N VAL A 160 -11.55 -13.29 0.81
CA VAL A 160 -12.36 -14.42 1.29
C VAL A 160 -12.38 -14.48 2.81
N ALA A 161 -11.22 -14.33 3.47
CA ALA A 161 -11.13 -14.34 4.94
C ALA A 161 -11.95 -13.22 5.59
N LYS A 162 -12.13 -12.10 4.89
CA LYS A 162 -12.87 -10.91 5.35
C LYS A 162 -14.29 -10.80 4.79
N LEU A 163 -14.72 -11.73 3.95
CA LEU A 163 -15.96 -11.62 3.17
C LEU A 163 -17.20 -11.48 4.04
N SER A 164 -17.26 -12.19 5.16
CA SER A 164 -18.40 -12.15 6.09
C SER A 164 -18.55 -10.83 6.85
N GLN A 165 -17.55 -9.95 6.78
CA GLN A 165 -17.53 -8.65 7.45
C GLN A 165 -17.91 -7.50 6.51
N ASP A 166 -18.24 -7.79 5.24
CA ASP A 166 -18.61 -6.82 4.22
C ASP A 166 -17.63 -5.63 4.11
N TRP A 167 -16.34 -5.95 4.10
CA TRP A 167 -15.29 -4.94 4.06
C TRP A 167 -15.17 -4.30 2.66
N PHE A 168 -15.94 -3.24 2.40
CA PHE A 168 -16.04 -2.58 1.09
C PHE A 168 -14.70 -2.26 0.41
N PRO A 169 -13.68 -1.70 1.10
CA PRO A 169 -12.38 -1.44 0.47
C PRO A 169 -11.73 -2.68 -0.15
N LEU A 170 -11.92 -3.87 0.43
CA LEU A 170 -11.39 -5.13 -0.11
C LEU A 170 -12.22 -5.61 -1.31
N LEU A 171 -13.52 -5.34 -1.33
CA LEU A 171 -14.38 -5.66 -2.47
C LEU A 171 -14.06 -4.77 -3.68
N ASP A 172 -13.81 -3.47 -3.45
CA ASP A 172 -13.34 -2.56 -4.50
C ASP A 172 -11.99 -3.01 -5.05
N LEU A 173 -11.09 -3.46 -4.16
CA LEU A 173 -9.79 -3.98 -4.55
C LEU A 173 -9.90 -5.29 -5.33
N LEU A 174 -10.83 -6.17 -4.96
CA LEU A 174 -11.12 -7.40 -5.68
C LEU A 174 -11.68 -7.09 -7.08
N ALA A 175 -12.58 -6.12 -7.19
CA ALA A 175 -13.10 -5.66 -8.48
C ALA A 175 -11.97 -5.13 -9.38
N MET A 176 -11.02 -4.37 -8.82
CA MET A 176 -9.82 -3.92 -9.54
C MET A 176 -8.93 -5.09 -9.98
N ALA A 177 -8.68 -6.04 -9.07
CA ALA A 177 -7.83 -7.21 -9.32
C ALA A 177 -8.42 -8.15 -10.39
N LEU A 178 -9.74 -8.21 -10.51
CA LEU A 178 -10.45 -9.05 -11.49
C LEU A 178 -10.88 -8.28 -12.75
N ASN A 179 -10.62 -6.97 -12.83
CA ASN A 179 -11.03 -6.14 -13.97
C ASN A 179 -10.20 -6.47 -15.22
N PRO A 180 -10.77 -7.12 -16.27
CA PRO A 180 -10.02 -7.51 -17.46
C PRO A 180 -9.43 -6.34 -18.25
N HIS A 181 -9.86 -5.11 -17.93
CA HIS A 181 -9.38 -3.88 -18.56
C HIS A 181 -8.26 -3.19 -17.77
N CYS A 182 -7.75 -3.77 -16.67
CA CYS A 182 -6.57 -3.22 -16.01
C CYS A 182 -5.30 -3.41 -16.88
N LYS A 183 -4.26 -2.60 -16.64
CA LYS A 183 -3.03 -2.63 -17.46
C LYS A 183 -2.36 -4.00 -17.42
N PHE A 184 -2.32 -4.62 -16.24
CA PHE A 184 -1.77 -5.96 -16.07
C PHE A 184 -2.50 -7.00 -16.93
N HIS A 185 -3.84 -7.01 -16.90
CA HIS A 185 -4.65 -7.98 -17.65
C HIS A 185 -4.62 -7.72 -19.15
N ILE A 186 -4.65 -6.46 -19.60
CA ILE A 186 -4.50 -6.12 -21.02
C ILE A 186 -3.15 -6.62 -21.55
N TYR A 187 -2.06 -6.41 -20.81
CA TYR A 187 -0.72 -6.85 -21.22
C TYR A 187 -0.60 -8.38 -21.29
N ASN A 188 -1.27 -9.10 -20.39
CA ASN A 188 -1.18 -10.56 -20.30
C ASN A 188 -2.32 -11.29 -21.04
N GLY A 189 -3.34 -10.59 -21.56
CA GLY A 189 -4.59 -11.18 -22.04
C GLY A 189 -4.49 -12.07 -23.27
N THR A 190 -3.38 -12.00 -24.03
CA THR A 190 -3.10 -12.89 -25.16
C THR A 190 -2.13 -14.02 -24.81
N ARG A 191 -1.65 -14.08 -23.57
CA ARG A 191 -0.72 -15.13 -23.14
C ARG A 191 -1.49 -16.43 -22.92
N PRO A 192 -0.96 -17.58 -23.37
CA PRO A 192 -1.50 -18.88 -23.02
C PRO A 192 -1.48 -19.07 -21.50
N CYS A 193 -2.48 -19.79 -20.99
CA CYS A 193 -2.50 -20.18 -19.58
C CYS A 193 -1.37 -21.21 -19.32
N GLU A 194 -0.64 -21.06 -18.22
CA GLU A 194 0.43 -22.02 -17.85
C GLU A 194 -0.14 -23.32 -17.26
N SER A 195 -1.31 -23.26 -16.60
CA SER A 195 -1.94 -24.42 -15.96
C SER A 195 -2.82 -25.24 -16.91
N VAL A 196 -3.20 -24.69 -18.06
CA VAL A 196 -4.02 -25.36 -19.07
C VAL A 196 -3.20 -25.48 -20.33
N SER A 197 -2.73 -26.70 -20.63
CA SER A 197 -1.98 -26.94 -21.87
C SER A 197 -2.87 -26.63 -23.08
N THR A 198 -2.32 -26.01 -24.12
CA THR A 198 -3.05 -25.61 -25.34
C THR A 198 -3.76 -26.78 -26.04
N ASN A 199 -3.33 -28.02 -25.76
CA ASN A 199 -3.90 -29.25 -26.32
C ASN A 199 -4.66 -30.08 -25.27
N ALA A 200 -4.86 -29.58 -24.04
CA ALA A 200 -5.65 -30.29 -23.04
C ALA A 200 -7.11 -30.23 -23.45
N GLN A 201 -7.64 -31.38 -23.84
CA GLN A 201 -9.06 -31.59 -24.09
C GLN A 201 -9.74 -31.82 -22.73
N LEU A 202 -9.78 -30.77 -21.91
CA LEU A 202 -10.56 -30.78 -20.68
C LEU A 202 -12.05 -30.80 -21.04
N PRO A 203 -12.89 -31.54 -20.29
CA PRO A 203 -14.34 -31.41 -20.39
C PRO A 203 -14.74 -29.92 -20.27
N GLU A 204 -15.70 -29.49 -21.08
CA GLU A 204 -16.17 -28.09 -21.09
C GLU A 204 -16.66 -27.65 -19.69
N ASP A 205 -17.17 -28.59 -18.91
CA ASP A 205 -17.64 -28.40 -17.53
C ASP A 205 -16.51 -28.17 -16.50
N GLU A 206 -15.24 -28.39 -16.87
CA GLU A 206 -14.07 -28.20 -16.00
C GLU A 206 -13.26 -26.93 -16.36
N LEU A 207 -13.56 -26.28 -17.49
CA LEU A 207 -12.81 -25.11 -17.97
C LEU A 207 -13.62 -23.82 -17.80
N PHE A 208 -13.40 -23.14 -16.68
CA PHE A 208 -14.12 -21.91 -16.34
C PHE A 208 -13.60 -20.63 -17.03
N ALA A 209 -12.38 -20.66 -17.60
CA ALA A 209 -11.79 -19.51 -18.29
C ALA A 209 -10.74 -19.94 -19.33
N ARG A 210 -10.63 -19.18 -20.43
CA ARG A 210 -9.60 -19.38 -21.48
C ARG A 210 -9.06 -18.05 -22.00
N SER A 211 -7.79 -18.04 -22.38
CA SER A 211 -7.18 -16.90 -23.07
C SER A 211 -7.80 -16.72 -24.46
N SER A 212 -7.88 -15.47 -24.93
CA SER A 212 -8.41 -15.18 -26.26
C SER A 212 -7.41 -15.64 -27.33
N ASP A 213 -7.86 -16.39 -28.34
CA ASP A 213 -6.97 -16.86 -29.41
C ASP A 213 -6.47 -15.65 -30.22
N PRO A 214 -5.16 -15.36 -30.26
CA PRO A 214 -4.62 -14.23 -31.02
C PRO A 214 -4.87 -14.34 -32.53
N ARG A 215 -5.28 -15.51 -33.03
CA ARG A 215 -5.63 -15.75 -34.45
C ARG A 215 -7.11 -15.55 -34.75
N SER A 216 -7.94 -15.30 -33.73
CA SER A 216 -9.35 -14.98 -33.95
C SER A 216 -9.49 -13.52 -34.44
N PRO A 217 -10.26 -13.26 -35.51
CA PRO A 217 -10.49 -11.90 -35.98
C PRO A 217 -11.25 -11.08 -34.92
N LYS A 218 -10.83 -9.81 -34.75
CA LYS A 218 -11.50 -8.82 -33.89
C LYS A 218 -12.73 -8.22 -34.54
#